data_AF-A0A352RWA2-F1
#
_entry.id   AF-A0A352RWA2-F1
#
_cell.length_a   1.000
_cell.length_b   1.000
_cell.length_c   1.000
_cell.angle_alpha   90.00
_cell.angle_beta   90.00
_cell.angle_gamma   90.00
#
_symmetry.space_group_name_H-M   'P 1'
#
loop_
_entity.id
_entity.type
_entity.pdbx_description
1 polymer ?
#
loop_
_entity_poly.entity_id
_entity_poly.type
_entity_poly.pdbx_seq_one_letter_code
_entity_poly.pdbx_strand_id
1 'polypeptide(L)' 'LLVYDGAGMWLCTRRLQAGSFAWPRQDTGSLQLTREQFDWLVAGLPWQRLGSAQPQSITVV' A
#
# COMPACT_ATOMS: atom_id res chain seq x y z
N LEU A 1 3.98 -9.60 -7.43
CA LEU A 1 2.87 -9.29 -8.37
C LEU A 1 2.76 -10.45 -9.34
N LEU A 2 1.57 -11.05 -9.47
CA LEU A 2 1.28 -12.02 -10.52
C LEU A 2 0.36 -11.32 -11.53
N VAL A 3 0.76 -11.28 -12.79
CA VAL A 3 0.00 -10.64 -13.88
C VAL A 3 -0.35 -11.71 -14.91
N TYR A 4 -1.59 -11.71 -15.39
CA TYR A 4 -2.03 -12.52 -16.51
C TYR A 4 -2.34 -11.59 -17.70
N ASP A 5 -1.73 -11.85 -18.85
CA ASP A 5 -1.87 -11.03 -20.05
C ASP A 5 -2.69 -11.70 -21.18
N GLY A 6 -3.29 -12.87 -20.90
CA GLY A 6 -4.04 -13.65 -21.89
C GLY A 6 -3.19 -14.65 -22.67
N ALA A 7 -1.86 -14.47 -22.72
CA ALA A 7 -0.92 -15.40 -23.34
C ALA A 7 -0.16 -16.23 -22.29
N GLY A 8 0.04 -15.67 -21.10
CA GLY A 8 0.75 -16.34 -20.02
C GLY A 8 0.70 -15.58 -18.71
N MET A 9 1.51 -16.04 -17.75
CA MET A 9 1.62 -15.46 -16.42
C MET A 9 3.01 -14.88 -16.19
N TRP A 10 3.05 -13.69 -15.60
CA TRP A 10 4.27 -13.00 -15.20
C TRP A 10 4.34 -12.92 -13.68
N LEU A 11 5.44 -13.39 -13.09
CA LEU A 11 5.69 -13.28 -11.65
C LEU A 11 6.81 -12.28 -11.38
N CYS A 12 6.44 -11.12 -10.82
CA CYS A 12 7.40 -10.15 -10.33
C CYS A 12 7.59 -10.35 -8.82
N THR A 13 8.80 -10.68 -8.42
CA THR A 13 9.23 -10.78 -7.01
C THR A 13 10.14 -9.60 -6.68
N ARG A 14 9.96 -9.00 -5.51
CA ARG A 14 10.79 -7.91 -5.00
C ARG A 14 11.00 -8.14 -3.51
N ARG A 15 12.26 -8.02 -3.05
CA ARG A 15 12.55 -8.00 -1.61
C ARG A 15 12.00 -6.71 -1.01
N LEU A 16 11.16 -6.85 -0.01
CA LEU A 16 10.58 -5.71 0.71
C LEU A 16 11.62 -5.10 1.63
N GLN A 17 11.65 -3.76 1.71
CA GLN A 17 12.58 -3.04 2.60
C GLN A 17 12.34 -3.41 4.07
N ALA A 18 11.09 -3.49 4.50
CA ALA A 18 10.71 -3.91 5.84
C ALA A 18 10.64 -5.44 6.04
N GLY A 19 10.97 -6.24 5.02
CA GLY A 19 10.88 -7.70 5.07
C GLY A 19 9.46 -8.28 5.01
N SER A 20 8.42 -7.48 5.26
CA SER A 20 7.01 -7.88 5.15
C SER A 20 6.14 -6.73 4.63
N PHE A 21 4.94 -7.06 4.14
CA PHE A 21 3.95 -6.07 3.76
C PHE A 21 3.31 -5.43 5.00
N ALA A 22 3.13 -4.11 4.97
CA ALA A 22 2.38 -3.37 5.98
C ALA A 22 0.87 -3.44 5.70
N TRP A 23 0.29 -4.64 5.76
CA TRP A 23 -1.16 -4.82 5.54
C TRP A 23 -1.99 -4.02 6.56
N PRO A 24 -3.15 -3.47 6.16
CA PRO A 24 -4.06 -2.85 7.11
C PRO A 24 -4.54 -3.91 8.09
N ARG A 25 -4.60 -3.54 9.37
CA ARG A 25 -5.04 -4.43 10.46
C ARG A 25 -6.56 -4.62 10.48
N GLN A 26 -7.31 -3.85 9.68
CA GLN A 26 -8.75 -3.99 9.57
C GLN A 26 -9.08 -5.08 8.56
N ASP A 27 -9.94 -6.02 8.97
CA ASP A 27 -10.35 -7.20 8.22
C ASP A 27 -11.39 -6.84 7.15
N THR A 28 -11.11 -5.78 6.39
CA THR A 28 -11.93 -5.36 5.27
C THR A 28 -11.44 -6.15 4.07
N GLY A 29 -12.24 -7.13 3.61
CA GLY A 29 -11.86 -8.07 2.54
C GLY A 29 -11.41 -7.45 1.22
N SER A 30 -11.53 -6.13 1.05
CA SER A 30 -10.92 -5.36 -0.03
C SER A 30 -10.35 -4.03 0.47
N LEU A 31 -9.20 -3.64 -0.09
CA LEU A 31 -8.51 -2.39 0.21
C LEU A 31 -8.44 -1.54 -1.05
N GLN A 32 -9.00 -0.32 -0.99
CA GLN A 32 -8.84 0.67 -2.05
C GLN A 32 -7.60 1.51 -1.75
N LEU A 33 -6.63 1.48 -2.68
CA LEU A 33 -5.39 2.26 -2.59
C LEU A 33 -5.30 3.23 -3.75
N THR A 34 -4.76 4.42 -3.48
CA THR A 34 -4.26 5.28 -4.56
C THR A 34 -3.04 4.61 -5.21
N ARG A 35 -2.68 5.07 -6.41
CA ARG A 35 -1.50 4.54 -7.11
C ARG A 35 -0.23 4.66 -6.27
N GLU A 36 -0.04 5.81 -5.63
CA GLU A 36 1.12 6.08 -4.79
C GLU A 36 1.18 5.17 -3.55
N GLN A 37 0.04 4.94 -2.90
CA GLN A 37 -0.06 4.02 -1.78
C GLN A 37 0.28 2.59 -2.19
N PHE A 38 -0.18 2.16 -3.36
CA PHE A 38 0.18 0.86 -3.92
C PHE A 38 1.69 0.76 -4.17
N ASP A 39 2.30 1.78 -4.80
CA ASP A 39 3.73 1.81 -5.09
C ASP A 39 4.59 1.73 -3.79
N TRP A 40 4.14 2.36 -2.70
CA TRP A 40 4.77 2.23 -1.38
C TRP A 40 4.59 0.84 -0.76
N LEU A 41 3.38 0.28 -0.83
CA LEU A 41 3.10 -1.05 -0.32
C LEU A 41 3.99 -2.10 -1.00
N VAL A 42 4.12 -2.06 -2.33
CA VAL A 42 4.97 -3.00 -3.09
C VAL A 42 6.48 -2.78 -2.89
N ALA A 43 6.88 -1.63 -2.37
CA ALA A 43 8.24 -1.38 -1.89
C ALA A 43 8.48 -1.89 -0.45
N GLY A 44 7.41 -2.23 0.27
CA GLY A 44 7.47 -2.60 1.68
C GLY A 44 7.55 -1.39 2.61
N LEU A 45 7.04 -0.23 2.19
CA LEU A 45 6.99 1.01 2.96
C LEU A 45 5.62 1.19 3.64
N PRO A 46 5.54 1.95 4.75
CA PRO A 46 4.28 2.21 5.45
C PRO A 46 3.39 3.20 4.66
N TRP A 47 2.64 2.68 3.70
CA TRP A 47 1.75 3.43 2.80
C TRP A 47 0.64 4.21 3.52
N GLN A 48 0.27 3.83 4.75
CA GLN A 48 -0.75 4.52 5.55
C GLN A 48 -0.43 5.99 5.80
N ARG A 49 0.85 6.38 5.73
CA ARG A 49 1.32 7.76 5.91
C ARG A 49 0.98 8.70 4.76
N LEU A 50 0.68 8.15 3.58
CA LEU A 50 0.39 8.95 2.38
C LEU A 50 -1.02 9.56 2.38
N GLY A 51 -1.94 9.01 3.18
CA GLY A 51 -3.33 9.50 3.30
C GLY A 51 -3.64 10.22 4.62
N SER A 52 -2.73 10.20 5.59
CA SER A 52 -2.94 10.77 6.93
C SER A 52 -2.72 12.28 6.99
N ALA A 53 -3.01 13.01 5.91
CA ALA A 53 -3.23 14.45 5.97
C ALA A 53 -4.60 14.71 6.60
N GLN A 54 -4.79 14.32 7.85
CA GLN A 54 -5.84 14.92 8.65
C GLN A 54 -5.36 16.36 8.90
N PRO A 55 -6.03 17.41 8.40
CA PRO A 55 -5.70 18.75 8.83
C PRO A 55 -5.91 18.76 10.34
N GLN A 56 -4.83 18.80 11.11
CA GLN A 56 -4.93 19.07 12.52
C GLN A 56 -5.49 20.49 12.60
N SER A 57 -6.79 20.61 12.85
CA SER A 57 -7.41 21.86 13.21
C SER A 57 -6.74 22.30 14.50
N ILE A 58 -5.81 23.24 14.39
CA ILE A 58 -5.22 23.93 15.53
C ILE A 58 -6.38 24.73 16.15
N THR A 59 -7.06 24.13 17.12
CA THR A 59 -7.97 24.86 17.99
C THR A 59 -7.10 25.70 18.91
N VAL A 60 -6.99 26.99 18.61
CA VAL A 60 -6.43 27.98 19.52
C VAL A 60 -7.39 28.08 20.70
N VAL A 61 -6.90 27.75 21.89
CA VAL A 61 -7.60 27.91 23.18
C VAL A 61 -7.55 29.37 23.60
#